data_AF-A0A958HQH4-F1
#
_entry.id   AF-A0A958HQH4-F1
#
_cell.length_a   1.000
_cell.length_b   1.000
_cell.length_c   1.000
_cell.angle_alpha   90.00
_cell.angle_beta   90.00
_cell.angle_gamma   90.00
#
_symmetry.space_group_name_H-M   'P 1'
#
loop_
_entity.id
_entity.type
_entity.pdbx_description
1 polymer ?
#
loop_
_entity_poly.entity_id
_entity_poly.type
_entity_poly.pdbx_seq_one_letter_code
_entity_poly.pdbx_strand_id
1 'polypeptide(L)'
;RAAEAEPLAVDAELPLEDMSLALALEIERLAPFGAGNPAPVLVSRNHSLSSSRTVGRYSDHRILDLEDEAGNVQRVFWWQGAGWPLPQGRFDLAYRVRASTYRGQRAVQFEWVDAQPVAEGAAELSAPALQVLDWRAAADPQAGLSELRHTGDVIVWAEASQRRQVSGADRTQLESAMTLVVWTAPASRTNLLTALERVQPRQVVLVGVDPQLDGMEAFLARLAGLIKPVLASDGAVSLGFLAAAMAQREVTVRAGLRWLTERGHLRILEESGDRLQLARGDGVTSSSLAAAAADLQALLNETAAYRRFFARAEPASILPGVKTHGR
;
A
#
# COMPACT_ATOMS: atom_id res chain seq x y z
N ARG A 1 19.98 -7.00 25.19
CA ARG A 1 20.94 -5.88 25.31
C ARG A 1 21.69 -5.83 23.98
N ALA A 2 21.26 -4.97 23.06
CA ALA A 2 22.05 -4.68 21.86
C ALA A 2 23.32 -3.96 22.34
N ALA A 3 24.49 -4.40 21.88
CA ALA A 3 25.73 -3.68 22.11
C ALA A 3 25.60 -2.30 21.45
N GLU A 4 25.86 -1.23 22.18
CA GLU A 4 26.05 0.10 21.60
C GLU A 4 27.25 -0.01 20.65
N ALA A 5 26.99 0.10 19.34
CA ALA A 5 28.03 0.15 18.33
C ALA A 5 28.82 1.45 18.49
N GLU A 6 30.15 1.38 18.46
CA GLU A 6 30.98 2.59 18.42
C GLU A 6 30.65 3.42 17.17
N PRO A 7 30.56 4.74 17.27
CA PRO A 7 30.25 5.60 16.13
C PRO A 7 31.36 5.50 15.07
N LEU A 8 30.97 5.26 13.82
CA LEU A 8 31.89 5.26 12.67
C LEU A 8 32.39 6.70 12.41
N ALA A 9 33.70 6.90 12.50
CA ALA A 9 34.32 8.17 12.11
C ALA A 9 34.35 8.29 10.57
N VAL A 10 33.85 9.41 10.05
CA VAL A 10 33.81 9.74 8.62
C VAL A 10 34.76 10.91 8.38
N ASP A 11 35.63 10.78 7.37
CA ASP A 11 36.66 11.78 7.07
C ASP A 11 36.15 12.87 6.13
N ALA A 12 35.32 12.51 5.14
CA ALA A 12 34.72 13.46 4.20
C ALA A 12 33.46 12.92 3.52
N GLU A 13 32.63 13.82 3.00
CA GLU A 13 31.51 13.51 2.12
C GLU A 13 31.93 13.71 0.67
N LEU A 14 31.75 12.68 -0.17
CA LEU A 14 32.10 12.70 -1.58
C LEU A 14 31.19 11.75 -2.38
N PRO A 15 30.45 12.24 -3.39
CA PRO A 15 29.65 11.41 -4.27
C PRO A 15 30.48 10.35 -5.01
N LEU A 16 29.88 9.18 -5.29
CA LEU A 16 30.59 8.09 -5.96
C LEU A 16 30.97 8.47 -7.40
N GLU A 17 30.11 9.25 -8.06
CA GLU A 17 30.31 9.78 -9.41
C GLU A 17 31.45 10.80 -9.52
N ASP A 18 31.74 11.52 -8.42
CA ASP A 18 32.83 12.49 -8.35
C ASP A 18 34.20 11.84 -8.06
N MET A 19 34.20 10.56 -7.67
CA MET A 19 35.44 9.84 -7.40
C MET A 19 36.16 9.44 -8.70
N SER A 20 37.17 10.23 -9.04
CA SER A 20 38.07 9.94 -10.17
C SER A 20 39.24 9.02 -9.79
N LEU A 21 39.82 8.34 -10.78
CA LEU A 21 41.04 7.55 -10.59
C LEU A 21 42.22 8.38 -10.07
N ALA A 22 42.32 9.65 -10.49
CA ALA A 22 43.36 10.56 -10.02
C ALA A 22 43.23 10.85 -8.52
N LEU A 23 42.00 11.09 -8.04
CA LEU A 23 41.73 11.32 -6.62
C LEU A 23 41.95 10.05 -5.78
N ALA A 24 41.49 8.89 -6.26
CA ALA A 24 41.78 7.62 -5.60
C ALA A 24 43.28 7.37 -5.43
N LEU A 25 44.08 7.77 -6.44
CA LEU A 25 45.53 7.70 -6.39
C LEU A 25 46.17 8.66 -5.39
N GLU A 26 45.65 9.88 -5.27
CA GLU A 26 46.12 10.84 -4.29
C GLU A 26 45.85 10.35 -2.86
N ILE A 27 44.69 9.74 -2.63
CA ILE A 27 44.36 9.10 -1.35
C ILE A 27 45.35 7.97 -1.05
N GLU A 28 45.66 7.12 -2.02
CA GLU A 28 46.63 6.02 -1.83
C GLU A 28 48.05 6.50 -1.48
N ARG A 29 48.43 7.74 -1.84
CA ARG A 29 49.74 8.31 -1.44
C ARG A 29 49.86 8.55 0.07
N LEU A 30 48.74 8.55 0.80
CA LEU A 30 48.71 8.64 2.26
C LEU A 30 49.06 7.31 2.94
N ALA A 31 49.18 6.22 2.18
CA ALA A 31 49.63 4.94 2.69
C ALA A 31 51.09 5.01 3.22
N PRO A 32 51.50 4.14 4.16
CA PRO A 32 50.81 2.92 4.60
C PRO A 32 49.65 3.20 5.57
N PHE A 33 48.54 2.50 5.37
CA PHE A 33 47.41 2.52 6.29
C PHE A 33 47.56 1.44 7.38
N GLY A 34 47.14 1.74 8.60
CA GLY A 34 47.23 0.85 9.77
C GLY A 34 46.68 1.51 11.04
N ALA A 35 46.98 0.93 12.21
CA ALA A 35 46.42 1.39 13.50
C ALA A 35 46.75 2.86 13.85
N GLY A 36 47.86 3.42 13.34
CA GLY A 36 48.23 4.83 13.53
C GLY A 36 47.87 5.76 12.37
N ASN A 37 47.34 5.22 11.26
CA ASN A 37 46.94 5.95 10.05
C ASN A 37 45.83 5.16 9.35
N PRO A 38 44.58 5.18 9.86
CA PRO A 38 43.50 4.42 9.25
C PRO A 38 43.25 4.90 7.81
N ALA A 39 42.79 3.98 6.95
CA ALA A 39 42.39 4.36 5.59
C ALA A 39 41.15 5.27 5.65
N PRO A 40 41.12 6.38 4.90
CA PRO A 40 40.01 7.32 4.93
C PRO A 40 38.67 6.65 4.62
N VAL A 41 37.66 6.94 5.43
CA VAL A 41 36.27 6.55 5.24
C VAL A 41 35.50 7.75 4.71
N LEU A 42 34.95 7.59 3.51
CA LEU A 42 34.16 8.60 2.82
C LEU A 42 32.68 8.25 2.92
N VAL A 43 31.80 9.24 2.82
CA VAL A 43 30.36 9.04 2.74
C VAL A 43 29.79 9.57 1.44
N SER A 44 28.88 8.81 0.83
CA SER A 44 28.05 9.26 -0.27
C SER A 44 26.58 9.04 0.07
N ARG A 45 25.72 10.00 -0.25
CA ARG A 45 24.35 10.06 0.25
C ARG A 45 23.29 9.56 -0.72
N ASN A 46 22.14 9.19 -0.17
CA ASN A 46 20.89 8.95 -0.93
C ASN A 46 20.96 7.88 -2.05
N HIS A 47 21.72 6.81 -1.85
CA HIS A 47 21.80 5.70 -2.80
C HIS A 47 20.63 4.75 -2.67
N SER A 48 20.27 4.08 -3.76
CA SER A 48 19.36 2.94 -3.77
C SER A 48 20.05 1.70 -4.34
N LEU A 49 19.59 0.51 -3.94
CA LEU A 49 20.17 -0.74 -4.42
C LEU A 49 19.47 -1.18 -5.71
N SER A 50 20.17 -1.17 -6.84
CA SER A 50 19.63 -1.65 -8.12
C SER A 50 19.84 -3.15 -8.31
N SER A 51 21.01 -3.68 -7.92
CA SER A 51 21.29 -5.11 -7.98
C SER A 51 22.27 -5.57 -6.90
N SER A 52 22.19 -6.84 -6.50
CA SER A 52 23.20 -7.45 -5.63
C SER A 52 23.45 -8.91 -5.98
N ARG A 53 24.70 -9.34 -5.88
CA ARG A 53 25.11 -10.74 -6.06
C ARG A 53 26.23 -11.14 -5.11
N THR A 54 26.21 -12.38 -4.65
CA THR A 54 27.30 -12.97 -3.86
C THR A 54 28.41 -13.49 -4.76
N VAL A 55 29.67 -13.38 -4.32
CA VAL A 55 30.87 -13.82 -5.04
C VAL A 55 31.91 -14.42 -4.10
N GLY A 56 32.80 -15.26 -4.65
CA GLY A 56 33.85 -15.97 -3.91
C GLY A 56 33.58 -17.47 -3.83
N ARG A 57 34.61 -18.26 -3.46
CA ARG A 57 34.54 -19.73 -3.40
C ARG A 57 33.44 -20.24 -2.44
N TYR A 58 33.18 -19.49 -1.38
CA TYR A 58 32.15 -19.77 -0.38
C TYR A 58 30.99 -18.76 -0.42
N SER A 59 30.92 -17.90 -1.45
CA SER A 59 29.90 -16.85 -1.59
C SER A 59 29.88 -15.81 -0.46
N ASP A 60 31.00 -15.60 0.25
CA ASP A 60 31.07 -14.71 1.42
C ASP A 60 31.05 -13.21 1.09
N HIS A 61 31.44 -12.82 -0.12
CA HIS A 61 31.53 -11.41 -0.51
C HIS A 61 30.33 -11.01 -1.36
N ARG A 62 30.03 -9.71 -1.44
CA ARG A 62 28.96 -9.18 -2.28
C ARG A 62 29.47 -8.13 -3.23
N ILE A 63 28.90 -8.13 -4.41
CA ILE A 63 29.00 -7.03 -5.37
C ILE A 63 27.61 -6.42 -5.46
N LEU A 64 27.53 -5.12 -5.24
CA LEU A 64 26.31 -4.34 -5.27
C LEU A 64 26.44 -3.29 -6.38
N ASP A 65 25.39 -3.12 -7.16
CA ASP A 65 25.24 -1.99 -8.05
C ASP A 65 24.28 -1.00 -7.36
N LEU A 66 24.76 0.22 -7.12
CA LEU A 66 24.06 1.29 -6.42
C LEU A 66 23.66 2.37 -7.41
N GLU A 67 22.45 2.89 -7.28
CA GLU A 67 21.90 3.93 -8.14
C GLU A 67 21.67 5.22 -7.35
N ASP A 68 22.19 6.33 -7.86
CA ASP A 68 22.01 7.67 -7.29
C ASP A 68 20.64 8.28 -7.68
N GLU A 69 20.41 9.56 -7.34
CA GLU A 69 19.17 10.26 -7.72
C GLU A 69 19.08 10.62 -9.21
N ALA A 70 20.22 10.68 -9.91
CA ALA A 70 20.32 10.97 -11.33
C ALA A 70 20.24 9.70 -12.21
N GLY A 71 20.15 8.52 -11.61
CA GLY A 71 20.11 7.22 -12.29
C GLY A 71 21.50 6.68 -12.68
N ASN A 72 22.59 7.28 -12.18
CA ASN A 72 23.92 6.74 -12.42
C ASN A 72 24.16 5.53 -11.53
N VAL A 73 24.75 4.49 -12.12
CA VAL A 73 25.00 3.22 -11.42
C VAL A 73 26.48 3.04 -11.12
N GLN A 74 26.80 2.81 -9.84
CA GLN A 74 28.16 2.59 -9.34
C GLN A 74 28.29 1.24 -8.66
N ARG A 75 29.40 0.55 -8.91
CA ARG A 75 29.66 -0.79 -8.37
C ARG A 75 30.47 -0.75 -7.09
N VAL A 76 29.93 -1.34 -6.03
CA VAL A 76 30.55 -1.41 -4.70
C VAL A 76 30.79 -2.86 -4.28
N PHE A 77 31.94 -3.11 -3.66
CA PHE A 77 32.34 -4.42 -3.14
C PHE A 77 32.17 -4.47 -1.63
N TRP A 78 31.43 -5.44 -1.12
CA TRP A 78 31.28 -5.68 0.31
C TRP A 78 31.91 -7.00 0.70
N TRP A 79 33.11 -6.92 1.26
CA TRP A 79 33.84 -8.07 1.77
C TRP A 79 33.12 -8.64 3.00
N GLN A 80 32.79 -9.95 2.98
CA GLN A 80 32.07 -10.65 4.06
C GLN A 80 30.63 -10.16 4.28
N GLY A 81 30.04 -9.49 3.29
CA GLY A 81 28.68 -8.94 3.36
C GLY A 81 27.54 -9.94 3.16
N ALA A 82 27.82 -11.20 2.75
CA ALA A 82 26.80 -12.15 2.32
C ALA A 82 25.77 -12.53 3.41
N GLY A 83 26.16 -12.49 4.68
CA GLY A 83 25.30 -12.79 5.82
C GLY A 83 24.57 -11.58 6.42
N TRP A 84 24.79 -10.37 5.89
CA TRP A 84 24.21 -9.14 6.44
C TRP A 84 23.00 -8.68 5.62
N PRO A 85 21.96 -8.13 6.27
CA PRO A 85 20.80 -7.60 5.58
C PRO A 85 21.19 -6.44 4.66
N LEU A 86 20.47 -6.30 3.55
CA LEU A 86 20.57 -5.13 2.68
C LEU A 86 19.71 -3.99 3.22
N PRO A 87 20.14 -2.72 3.07
CA PRO A 87 19.24 -1.60 3.29
C PRO A 87 18.03 -1.67 2.33
N GLN A 88 16.87 -1.29 2.85
CA GLN A 88 15.65 -1.07 2.06
C GLN A 88 15.46 0.43 1.84
N GLY A 89 15.01 0.83 0.66
CA GLY A 89 14.85 2.25 0.32
C GLY A 89 16.19 2.96 0.07
N ARG A 90 16.22 4.28 0.31
CA ARG A 90 17.44 5.08 0.16
C ARG A 90 18.33 5.01 1.40
N PHE A 91 19.63 5.06 1.20
CA PHE A 91 20.62 4.99 2.29
C PHE A 91 21.88 5.80 1.97
N ASP A 92 22.54 6.26 3.04
CA ASP A 92 23.86 6.85 2.99
C ASP A 92 24.88 5.72 3.09
N LEU A 93 25.84 5.69 2.18
CA LEU A 93 26.90 4.70 2.12
C LEU A 93 28.19 5.28 2.70
N ALA A 94 28.75 4.63 3.71
CA ALA A 94 30.15 4.80 4.09
C ALA A 94 31.02 3.81 3.30
N TYR A 95 32.06 4.32 2.63
CA TYR A 95 32.91 3.54 1.74
C TYR A 95 34.38 3.90 1.85
N ARG A 96 35.23 2.98 1.41
CA ARG A 96 36.65 3.20 1.14
C ARG A 96 36.90 3.10 -0.35
N VAL A 97 37.96 3.76 -0.81
CA VAL A 97 38.36 3.73 -2.23
C VAL A 97 39.74 3.11 -2.39
N ARG A 98 39.92 2.36 -3.47
CA ARG A 98 41.22 1.86 -3.93
C ARG A 98 41.35 2.01 -5.44
N ALA A 99 42.57 2.22 -5.92
CA ALA A 99 42.89 2.10 -7.34
C ALA A 99 43.22 0.63 -7.64
N SER A 100 42.29 -0.07 -8.27
CA SER A 100 42.48 -1.46 -8.66
C SER A 100 42.96 -1.55 -10.11
N THR A 101 43.74 -2.59 -10.43
CA THR A 101 44.15 -2.88 -11.81
C THR A 101 43.53 -4.19 -12.24
N TYR A 102 42.54 -4.12 -13.12
CA TYR A 102 41.89 -5.31 -13.69
C TYR A 102 42.18 -5.40 -15.18
N ARG A 103 42.73 -6.52 -15.63
CA ARG A 103 43.12 -6.75 -17.04
C ARG A 103 43.99 -5.65 -17.64
N GLY A 104 44.88 -5.05 -16.84
CA GLY A 104 45.79 -3.98 -17.27
C GLY A 104 45.17 -2.58 -17.33
N GLN A 105 43.88 -2.44 -17.06
CA GLN A 105 43.23 -1.14 -16.92
C GLN A 105 43.06 -0.79 -15.44
N ARG A 106 43.46 0.43 -15.09
CA ARG A 106 43.32 0.97 -13.74
C ARG A 106 41.91 1.55 -13.61
N ALA A 107 41.22 1.18 -12.55
CA ALA A 107 39.87 1.62 -12.26
C ALA A 107 39.71 1.90 -10.76
N VAL A 108 38.76 2.77 -10.45
CA VAL A 108 38.33 3.01 -9.08
C VAL A 108 37.55 1.79 -8.58
N GLN A 109 37.87 1.33 -7.38
CA GLN A 109 37.13 0.29 -6.68
C GLN A 109 36.62 0.84 -5.35
N PHE A 110 35.31 0.76 -5.16
CA PHE A 110 34.64 1.14 -3.91
C PHE A 110 34.47 -0.09 -3.01
N GLU A 111 34.86 0.04 -1.75
CA GLU A 111 34.70 -0.96 -0.71
C GLU A 111 33.66 -0.48 0.31
N TRP A 112 32.62 -1.28 0.53
CA TRP A 112 31.59 -1.01 1.52
C TRP A 112 32.18 -1.07 2.94
N VAL A 113 31.93 -0.04 3.74
CA VAL A 113 32.25 -0.02 5.17
C VAL A 113 30.99 -0.22 5.99
N ASP A 114 30.01 0.66 5.80
CA ASP A 114 28.72 0.62 6.50
C ASP A 114 27.65 1.35 5.68
N ALA A 115 26.38 1.14 6.01
CA ALA A 115 25.29 1.96 5.48
C ALA A 115 24.31 2.36 6.55
N GLN A 116 23.91 3.62 6.49
CA GLN A 116 22.87 4.16 7.31
C GLN A 116 21.62 4.36 6.44
N PRO A 117 20.50 3.69 6.74
CA PRO A 117 19.23 4.02 6.12
C PRO A 117 19.01 5.52 6.27
N VAL A 118 18.78 6.20 5.15
CA VAL A 118 18.27 7.56 5.22
C VAL A 118 16.84 7.34 5.66
N ALA A 119 16.58 7.56 6.96
CA ALA A 119 15.24 7.87 7.38
C ALA A 119 14.84 8.99 6.44
N GLU A 120 13.88 8.72 5.55
CA GLU A 120 13.38 9.69 4.58
C GLU A 120 12.97 10.93 5.39
N GLY A 121 13.93 11.83 5.57
CA GLY A 121 13.68 13.19 5.93
C GLY A 121 12.95 13.66 4.71
N ALA A 122 11.64 13.84 4.89
CA ALA A 122 10.74 14.44 3.94
C ALA A 122 11.45 15.63 3.28
N ALA A 123 12.13 15.38 2.15
CA ALA A 123 12.13 16.34 1.09
C ALA A 123 10.63 16.48 0.81
N GLU A 124 10.08 17.60 1.25
CA GLU A 124 8.79 18.08 0.84
C GLU A 124 8.81 18.29 -0.68
N LEU A 125 8.88 17.23 -1.47
CA LEU A 125 7.76 17.00 -2.35
C LEU A 125 6.60 16.77 -1.39
N SER A 126 5.98 17.87 -0.94
CA SER A 126 4.61 17.77 -0.48
C SER A 126 3.90 17.12 -1.67
N ALA A 127 3.67 15.81 -1.59
CA ALA A 127 2.46 15.26 -2.14
C ALA A 127 1.41 16.29 -1.68
N PRO A 128 0.75 16.99 -2.62
CA PRO A 128 -0.14 18.08 -2.24
C PRO A 128 -1.03 17.54 -1.14
N ALA A 129 -0.96 18.16 0.04
CA ALA A 129 -1.62 17.65 1.23
C ALA A 129 -3.06 17.31 0.83
N LEU A 130 -3.47 16.06 1.06
CA LEU A 130 -4.76 15.57 0.62
C LEU A 130 -5.83 16.55 1.08
N GLN A 131 -6.45 17.27 0.13
CA GLN A 131 -7.45 18.27 0.49
C GLN A 131 -8.72 17.52 0.84
N VAL A 132 -9.27 17.76 2.02
CA VAL A 132 -10.51 17.11 2.44
C VAL A 132 -11.63 18.14 2.51
N LEU A 133 -12.71 17.87 1.78
CA LEU A 133 -13.98 18.57 1.95
C LEU A 133 -14.94 17.65 2.72
N ASP A 134 -15.37 18.06 3.90
CA ASP A 134 -16.27 17.27 4.73
C ASP A 134 -17.73 17.69 4.50
N TRP A 135 -18.47 16.87 3.75
CA TRP A 135 -19.87 17.08 3.39
C TRP A 135 -20.80 16.10 4.10
N ARG A 136 -20.33 15.38 5.14
CA ARG A 136 -21.16 14.44 5.90
C ARG A 136 -22.37 15.12 6.57
N ALA A 137 -22.28 16.42 6.82
CA ALA A 137 -23.36 17.26 7.36
C ALA A 137 -23.98 18.22 6.33
N ALA A 138 -23.64 18.09 5.03
CA ALA A 138 -24.21 18.95 3.99
C ALA A 138 -25.71 18.68 3.82
N ALA A 139 -26.51 19.75 3.72
CA ALA A 139 -27.96 19.65 3.56
C ALA A 139 -28.35 19.08 2.17
N ASP A 140 -27.60 19.43 1.12
CA ASP A 140 -27.80 18.92 -0.24
C ASP A 140 -26.45 18.58 -0.91
N PRO A 141 -25.89 17.40 -0.66
CA PRO A 141 -24.64 16.97 -1.29
C PRO A 141 -24.81 16.67 -2.79
N GLN A 142 -26.03 16.52 -3.32
CA GLN A 142 -26.26 16.24 -4.75
C GLN A 142 -26.09 17.50 -5.60
N ALA A 143 -26.56 18.64 -5.11
CA ALA A 143 -26.29 19.94 -5.74
C ALA A 143 -24.78 20.20 -5.81
N GLY A 144 -24.06 20.03 -4.70
CA GLY A 144 -22.61 20.21 -4.66
C GLY A 144 -21.85 19.23 -5.57
N LEU A 145 -22.29 17.97 -5.66
CA LEU A 145 -21.70 16.99 -6.59
C LEU A 145 -21.89 17.43 -8.05
N SER A 146 -23.05 17.99 -8.39
CA SER A 146 -23.33 18.45 -9.74
C SER A 146 -22.36 19.55 -10.15
N GLU A 147 -22.11 20.52 -9.28
CA GLU A 147 -21.13 21.59 -9.51
C GLU A 147 -19.70 21.02 -9.68
N LEU A 148 -19.25 20.16 -8.76
CA LEU A 148 -17.92 19.55 -8.82
C LEU A 148 -17.64 18.86 -10.17
N ARG A 149 -18.63 18.11 -10.69
CA ARG A 149 -18.50 17.42 -11.99
C ARG A 149 -18.32 18.35 -13.18
N HIS A 150 -18.78 19.59 -13.12
CA HIS A 150 -18.55 20.56 -14.19
C HIS A 150 -17.15 21.19 -14.12
N THR A 151 -16.54 21.20 -12.93
CA THR A 151 -15.30 21.93 -12.65
C THR A 151 -14.02 21.11 -12.79
N GLY A 152 -14.10 19.77 -12.86
CA GLY A 152 -12.89 18.96 -12.94
C GLY A 152 -13.09 17.47 -13.10
N ASP A 153 -11.97 16.77 -12.97
CA ASP A 153 -11.86 15.32 -13.01
C ASP A 153 -12.28 14.72 -11.65
N VAL A 154 -13.48 14.14 -11.63
CA VAL A 154 -14.15 13.66 -10.41
C VAL A 154 -14.61 12.23 -10.61
N ILE A 155 -14.20 11.35 -9.70
CA ILE A 155 -14.77 10.01 -9.56
C ILE A 155 -15.62 9.92 -8.29
N VAL A 156 -16.83 9.37 -8.42
CA VAL A 156 -17.76 9.21 -7.30
C VAL A 156 -17.79 7.75 -6.91
N TRP A 157 -17.22 7.41 -5.76
CA TRP A 157 -17.33 6.07 -5.19
C TRP A 157 -18.68 5.91 -4.50
N ALA A 158 -19.56 5.17 -5.15
CA ALA A 158 -20.90 4.89 -4.67
C ALA A 158 -21.24 3.41 -4.87
N GLU A 159 -21.85 2.80 -3.86
CA GLU A 159 -22.13 1.36 -3.82
C GLU A 159 -23.62 1.12 -3.58
N ALA A 160 -24.02 -0.17 -3.55
CA ALA A 160 -25.40 -0.58 -3.36
C ALA A 160 -26.41 0.16 -4.26
N SER A 161 -27.52 0.68 -3.71
CA SER A 161 -28.56 1.40 -4.48
C SER A 161 -28.14 2.83 -4.83
N GLN A 162 -27.26 3.43 -4.03
CA GLN A 162 -26.79 4.81 -4.13
C GLN A 162 -25.99 5.01 -5.41
N ARG A 163 -25.26 3.98 -5.85
CA ARG A 163 -24.49 3.99 -7.10
C ARG A 163 -25.27 4.52 -8.30
N ARG A 164 -26.50 4.03 -8.52
CA ARG A 164 -27.33 4.46 -9.66
C ARG A 164 -27.87 5.87 -9.49
N GLN A 165 -28.14 6.29 -8.24
CA GLN A 165 -28.72 7.60 -7.94
C GLN A 165 -27.76 8.74 -8.29
N VAL A 166 -26.45 8.52 -8.14
CA VAL A 166 -25.42 9.53 -8.43
C VAL A 166 -24.60 9.23 -9.67
N SER A 167 -24.95 8.21 -10.45
CA SER A 167 -24.14 7.73 -11.58
C SER A 167 -22.68 7.52 -11.16
N GLY A 168 -22.46 6.80 -10.06
CA GLY A 168 -21.14 6.55 -9.48
C GLY A 168 -20.47 5.27 -10.00
N ALA A 169 -19.19 5.13 -9.65
CA ALA A 169 -18.40 3.92 -9.79
C ALA A 169 -18.40 3.14 -8.47
N ASP A 170 -18.50 1.82 -8.52
CA ASP A 170 -18.21 0.98 -7.37
C ASP A 170 -16.71 0.68 -7.24
N ARG A 171 -16.32 -0.03 -6.18
CA ARG A 171 -14.92 -0.38 -5.90
C ARG A 171 -14.18 -1.08 -7.06
N THR A 172 -14.90 -1.77 -7.94
CA THR A 172 -14.29 -2.51 -9.06
C THR A 172 -13.96 -1.62 -10.25
N GLN A 173 -14.58 -0.44 -10.31
CA GLN A 173 -14.51 0.52 -11.41
C GLN A 173 -13.85 1.83 -10.99
N LEU A 174 -13.20 1.87 -9.83
CA LEU A 174 -12.40 3.02 -9.45
C LEU A 174 -11.17 3.13 -10.37
N GLU A 175 -10.87 4.34 -10.78
CA GLU A 175 -9.75 4.70 -11.65
C GLU A 175 -9.09 5.97 -11.11
N SER A 176 -7.91 6.31 -11.62
CA SER A 176 -7.21 7.52 -11.20
C SER A 176 -8.06 8.76 -11.51
N ALA A 177 -8.18 9.66 -10.53
CA ALA A 177 -8.91 10.91 -10.69
C ALA A 177 -8.41 11.98 -9.71
N MET A 178 -8.49 13.25 -10.09
CA MET A 178 -8.06 14.37 -9.22
C MET A 178 -8.89 14.46 -7.93
N THR A 179 -10.20 14.23 -8.02
CA THR A 179 -11.14 14.29 -6.89
C THR A 179 -11.85 12.97 -6.69
N LEU A 180 -11.77 12.42 -5.48
CA LEU A 180 -12.56 11.26 -5.04
C LEU A 180 -13.72 11.71 -4.15
N VAL A 181 -14.95 11.50 -4.59
CA VAL A 181 -16.14 11.66 -3.74
C VAL A 181 -16.48 10.32 -3.11
N VAL A 182 -16.30 10.20 -1.79
CA VAL A 182 -16.72 9.02 -1.01
C VAL A 182 -18.20 9.18 -0.68
N TRP A 183 -19.05 8.75 -1.61
CA TRP A 183 -20.49 8.94 -1.52
C TRP A 183 -21.14 7.98 -0.52
N THR A 184 -20.81 6.69 -0.62
CA THR A 184 -21.33 5.66 0.29
C THR A 184 -20.34 5.44 1.43
N ALA A 185 -20.85 5.31 2.67
CA ALA A 185 -20.00 5.03 3.83
C ALA A 185 -19.24 3.69 3.63
N PRO A 186 -17.90 3.70 3.62
CA PRO A 186 -17.12 2.49 3.38
C PRO A 186 -17.40 1.41 4.43
N ALA A 187 -17.31 0.14 4.05
CA ALA A 187 -17.55 -0.96 4.98
C ALA A 187 -16.40 -1.18 5.98
N SER A 188 -15.20 -0.66 5.69
CA SER A 188 -14.03 -0.74 6.58
C SER A 188 -12.99 0.30 6.22
N ARG A 189 -12.02 0.50 7.13
CA ARG A 189 -10.84 1.33 6.87
C ARG A 189 -10.04 0.80 5.68
N THR A 190 -9.86 -0.52 5.59
CA THR A 190 -9.14 -1.14 4.47
C THR A 190 -9.81 -0.84 3.14
N ASN A 191 -11.15 -0.92 3.04
CA ASN A 191 -11.84 -0.56 1.79
C ASN A 191 -11.63 0.90 1.40
N LEU A 192 -11.62 1.81 2.38
CA LEU A 192 -11.33 3.22 2.13
C LEU A 192 -9.89 3.43 1.63
N LEU A 193 -8.90 2.81 2.28
CA LEU A 193 -7.50 2.91 1.87
C LEU A 193 -7.27 2.33 0.47
N THR A 194 -7.83 1.16 0.16
CA THR A 194 -7.75 0.58 -1.19
C THR A 194 -8.38 1.49 -2.25
N ALA A 195 -9.49 2.17 -1.94
CA ALA A 195 -10.08 3.16 -2.84
C ALA A 195 -9.14 4.36 -3.06
N LEU A 196 -8.52 4.88 -1.99
CA LEU A 196 -7.55 5.98 -2.08
C LEU A 196 -6.29 5.59 -2.86
N GLU A 197 -5.76 4.40 -2.63
CA GLU A 197 -4.59 3.86 -3.34
C GLU A 197 -4.86 3.69 -4.82
N ARG A 198 -6.07 3.26 -5.18
CA ARG A 198 -6.47 3.05 -6.58
C ARG A 198 -6.75 4.34 -7.33
N VAL A 199 -7.34 5.33 -6.66
CA VAL A 199 -7.73 6.62 -7.28
C VAL A 199 -6.58 7.62 -7.23
N GLN A 200 -5.72 7.55 -6.22
CA GLN A 200 -4.62 8.49 -5.95
C GLN A 200 -5.06 9.97 -6.01
N PRO A 201 -6.15 10.35 -5.31
CA PRO A 201 -6.71 11.68 -5.45
C PRO A 201 -5.87 12.75 -4.77
N ARG A 202 -5.98 14.00 -5.28
CA ARG A 202 -5.47 15.19 -4.58
C ARG A 202 -6.52 15.81 -3.66
N GLN A 203 -7.80 15.57 -3.93
CA GLN A 203 -8.92 16.00 -3.11
C GLN A 203 -9.87 14.85 -2.80
N VAL A 204 -10.34 14.75 -1.55
CA VAL A 204 -11.37 13.80 -1.12
C VAL A 204 -12.56 14.57 -0.56
N VAL A 205 -13.75 14.23 -1.04
CA VAL A 205 -15.02 14.74 -0.52
C VAL A 205 -15.71 13.63 0.26
N LEU A 206 -15.96 13.85 1.55
CA LEU A 206 -16.63 12.87 2.41
C LEU A 206 -18.13 13.17 2.47
N VAL A 207 -18.96 12.29 1.93
CA VAL A 207 -20.44 12.39 2.06
C VAL A 207 -20.95 11.28 2.97
N GLY A 208 -20.54 10.03 2.74
CA GLY A 208 -20.75 8.95 3.69
C GLY A 208 -22.20 8.52 3.92
N VAL A 209 -23.03 8.46 2.88
CA VAL A 209 -24.40 7.94 2.97
C VAL A 209 -24.38 6.50 3.48
N ASP A 210 -25.11 6.23 4.56
CA ASP A 210 -25.30 4.88 5.08
C ASP A 210 -26.14 4.05 4.09
N PRO A 211 -25.63 2.92 3.56
CA PRO A 211 -26.39 2.07 2.66
C PRO A 211 -27.50 1.27 3.36
N GLN A 212 -27.55 1.26 4.70
CA GLN A 212 -28.53 0.55 5.53
C GLN A 212 -28.46 -0.99 5.39
N LEU A 213 -27.24 -1.52 5.23
CA LEU A 213 -26.99 -2.94 4.98
C LEU A 213 -26.14 -3.61 6.07
N ASP A 214 -26.08 -3.02 7.25
CA ASP A 214 -25.36 -3.58 8.41
C ASP A 214 -26.26 -4.40 9.35
N GLY A 215 -27.57 -4.42 9.10
CA GLY A 215 -28.50 -5.29 9.81
C GLY A 215 -28.66 -6.63 9.10
N MET A 216 -28.74 -7.72 9.88
CA MET A 216 -28.90 -9.09 9.37
C MET A 216 -30.05 -9.22 8.37
N GLU A 217 -31.24 -8.72 8.72
CA GLU A 217 -32.44 -8.83 7.91
C GLU A 217 -32.29 -8.11 6.55
N ALA A 218 -31.93 -6.83 6.57
CA ALA A 218 -31.73 -6.02 5.37
C ALA A 218 -30.62 -6.60 4.47
N PHE A 219 -29.52 -7.04 5.08
CA PHE A 219 -28.40 -7.67 4.38
C PHE A 219 -28.85 -8.96 3.67
N LEU A 220 -29.50 -9.89 4.39
CA LEU A 220 -29.91 -11.17 3.82
C LEU A 220 -31.00 -11.01 2.75
N ALA A 221 -31.96 -10.11 2.98
CA ALA A 221 -33.02 -9.82 2.00
C ALA A 221 -32.42 -9.31 0.68
N ARG A 222 -31.48 -8.37 0.76
CA ARG A 222 -30.80 -7.84 -0.43
C ARG A 222 -29.91 -8.89 -1.09
N LEU A 223 -29.11 -9.63 -0.32
CA LEU A 223 -28.25 -10.67 -0.86
C LEU A 223 -29.08 -11.74 -1.59
N ALA A 224 -30.17 -12.22 -1.00
CA ALA A 224 -31.08 -13.15 -1.65
C ALA A 224 -31.65 -12.58 -2.97
N GLY A 225 -31.99 -11.30 -3.00
CA GLY A 225 -32.42 -10.59 -4.21
C GLY A 225 -31.36 -10.56 -5.32
N LEU A 226 -30.07 -10.45 -4.97
CA LEU A 226 -28.95 -10.49 -5.92
C LEU A 226 -28.64 -11.92 -6.38
N ILE A 227 -28.78 -12.92 -5.52
CA ILE A 227 -28.47 -14.32 -5.83
C ILE A 227 -29.56 -14.99 -6.67
N LYS A 228 -30.83 -14.62 -6.47
CA LYS A 228 -31.96 -15.18 -7.22
C LYS A 228 -31.78 -15.15 -8.76
N PRO A 229 -31.42 -14.01 -9.40
CA PRO A 229 -31.17 -13.99 -10.84
C PRO A 229 -29.91 -14.77 -11.25
N VAL A 230 -28.87 -14.81 -10.40
CA VAL A 230 -27.65 -15.60 -10.65
C VAL A 230 -27.99 -17.10 -10.74
N LEU A 231 -28.78 -17.61 -9.78
CA LEU A 231 -29.24 -19.01 -9.77
C LEU A 231 -30.27 -19.35 -10.87
N ALA A 232 -30.86 -18.34 -11.51
CA ALA A 232 -31.73 -18.52 -12.66
C ALA A 232 -30.94 -18.53 -13.99
N SER A 233 -29.68 -18.12 -13.95
CA SER A 233 -28.75 -18.13 -15.08
C SER A 233 -27.77 -19.30 -14.95
N ASP A 234 -26.53 -19.14 -15.39
CA ASP A 234 -25.47 -20.15 -15.30
C ASP A 234 -24.88 -20.32 -13.89
N GLY A 235 -25.29 -19.51 -12.91
CA GLY A 235 -24.80 -19.55 -11.53
C GLY A 235 -23.46 -18.86 -11.29
N ALA A 236 -22.84 -18.27 -12.32
CA ALA A 236 -21.54 -17.60 -12.19
C ALA A 236 -21.70 -16.16 -11.67
N VAL A 237 -20.88 -15.77 -10.69
CA VAL A 237 -20.86 -14.40 -10.16
C VAL A 237 -19.49 -14.02 -9.59
N SER A 238 -19.17 -12.72 -9.63
CA SER A 238 -17.97 -12.17 -9.00
C SER A 238 -18.24 -11.82 -7.52
N LEU A 239 -17.31 -12.17 -6.64
CA LEU A 239 -17.37 -11.81 -5.22
C LEU A 239 -17.23 -10.29 -5.03
N GLY A 240 -16.33 -9.65 -5.76
CA GLY A 240 -16.15 -8.20 -5.81
C GLY A 240 -17.41 -7.48 -6.28
N PHE A 241 -18.10 -8.02 -7.29
CA PHE A 241 -19.41 -7.52 -7.73
C PHE A 241 -20.44 -7.60 -6.60
N LEU A 242 -20.56 -8.74 -5.91
CA LEU A 242 -21.50 -8.87 -4.78
C LEU A 242 -21.13 -7.93 -3.64
N ALA A 243 -19.84 -7.78 -3.33
CA ALA A 243 -19.34 -6.89 -2.29
C ALA A 243 -19.67 -5.41 -2.59
N ALA A 244 -19.50 -4.98 -3.84
CA ALA A 244 -19.94 -3.67 -4.33
C ALA A 244 -21.46 -3.50 -4.26
N ALA A 245 -22.22 -4.49 -4.76
CA ALA A 245 -23.68 -4.45 -4.77
C ALA A 245 -24.29 -4.47 -3.36
N MET A 246 -23.57 -5.03 -2.38
CA MET A 246 -23.94 -5.06 -0.97
C MET A 246 -23.36 -3.90 -0.16
N ALA A 247 -22.49 -3.08 -0.74
CA ALA A 247 -21.67 -2.12 0.00
C ALA A 247 -21.02 -2.76 1.25
N GLN A 248 -20.50 -3.98 1.14
CA GLN A 248 -19.97 -4.75 2.27
C GLN A 248 -18.58 -5.30 1.97
N ARG A 249 -17.89 -5.78 3.01
CA ARG A 249 -16.63 -6.50 2.83
C ARG A 249 -16.88 -7.85 2.15
N GLU A 250 -15.92 -8.30 1.34
CA GLU A 250 -16.00 -9.62 0.70
C GLU A 250 -16.16 -10.75 1.73
N VAL A 251 -15.49 -10.63 2.88
CA VAL A 251 -15.60 -11.59 3.99
C VAL A 251 -17.03 -11.68 4.54
N THR A 252 -17.73 -10.53 4.61
CA THR A 252 -19.12 -10.44 5.07
C THR A 252 -20.07 -11.04 4.03
N VAL A 253 -19.82 -10.80 2.73
CA VAL A 253 -20.59 -11.43 1.65
C VAL A 253 -20.41 -12.95 1.67
N ARG A 254 -19.18 -13.44 1.82
CA ARG A 254 -18.90 -14.88 1.94
C ARG A 254 -19.61 -15.51 3.14
N ALA A 255 -19.63 -14.82 4.29
CA ALA A 255 -20.39 -15.26 5.46
C ALA A 255 -21.91 -15.29 5.18
N GLY A 256 -22.44 -14.31 4.43
CA GLY A 256 -23.81 -14.29 3.95
C GLY A 256 -24.16 -15.47 3.03
N LEU A 257 -23.29 -15.76 2.07
CA LEU A 257 -23.43 -16.91 1.17
C LEU A 257 -23.37 -18.22 1.95
N ARG A 258 -22.43 -18.34 2.90
CA ARG A 258 -22.36 -19.50 3.80
C ARG A 258 -23.66 -19.66 4.59
N TRP A 259 -24.20 -18.60 5.18
CA TRP A 259 -25.47 -18.68 5.90
C TRP A 259 -26.62 -19.18 5.01
N LEU A 260 -26.69 -18.72 3.75
CA LEU A 260 -27.67 -19.20 2.78
C LEU A 260 -27.45 -20.68 2.42
N THR A 261 -26.19 -21.13 2.33
CA THR A 261 -25.83 -22.54 2.14
C THR A 261 -26.25 -23.39 3.33
N GLU A 262 -25.92 -22.99 4.56
CA GLU A 262 -26.28 -23.74 5.77
C GLU A 262 -27.80 -23.78 5.99
N ARG A 263 -28.55 -22.84 5.43
CA ARG A 263 -30.02 -22.86 5.45
C ARG A 263 -30.63 -23.74 4.33
N GLY A 264 -29.81 -24.24 3.42
CA GLY A 264 -30.23 -25.09 2.30
C GLY A 264 -30.74 -24.32 1.08
N HIS A 265 -30.53 -23.00 1.00
CA HIS A 265 -31.05 -22.17 -0.10
C HIS A 265 -30.15 -22.17 -1.34
N LEU A 266 -28.84 -22.31 -1.15
CA LEU A 266 -27.86 -22.37 -2.24
C LEU A 266 -26.75 -23.37 -1.93
N ARG A 267 -25.94 -23.70 -2.94
CA ARG A 267 -24.66 -24.40 -2.80
C ARG A 267 -23.59 -23.61 -3.55
N ILE A 268 -22.38 -23.59 -2.99
CA ILE A 268 -21.18 -23.07 -3.67
C ILE A 268 -20.47 -24.29 -4.26
N LEU A 269 -20.40 -24.38 -5.59
CA LEU A 269 -19.77 -25.50 -6.29
C LEU A 269 -18.27 -25.29 -6.43
N GLU A 270 -17.87 -24.06 -6.77
CA GLU A 270 -16.48 -23.65 -6.94
C GLU A 270 -16.29 -22.21 -6.46
N GLU A 271 -15.11 -21.94 -5.89
CA GLU A 271 -14.64 -20.60 -5.54
C GLU A 271 -13.16 -20.50 -5.94
N SER A 272 -12.85 -19.60 -6.87
CA SER A 272 -11.49 -19.37 -7.37
C SER A 272 -11.23 -17.87 -7.52
N GLY A 273 -10.41 -17.33 -6.62
CA GLY A 273 -10.14 -15.90 -6.55
C GLY A 273 -11.44 -15.11 -6.39
N ASP A 274 -11.75 -14.28 -7.39
CA ASP A 274 -12.96 -13.45 -7.42
C ASP A 274 -14.20 -14.17 -7.99
N ARG A 275 -14.06 -15.37 -8.58
CA ARG A 275 -15.19 -16.05 -9.25
C ARG A 275 -15.82 -17.11 -8.35
N LEU A 276 -17.16 -17.08 -8.30
CA LEU A 276 -18.01 -18.04 -7.58
C LEU A 276 -18.93 -18.74 -8.57
N GLN A 277 -19.07 -20.06 -8.40
CA GLN A 277 -20.05 -20.88 -9.10
C GLN A 277 -21.13 -21.33 -8.10
N LEU A 278 -22.35 -20.81 -8.25
CA LEU A 278 -23.47 -21.07 -7.35
C LEU A 278 -24.49 -22.01 -7.99
N ALA A 279 -25.14 -22.82 -7.15
CA ALA A 279 -26.25 -23.69 -7.54
C ALA A 279 -27.38 -23.62 -6.51
N ARG A 280 -28.57 -24.09 -6.89
CA ARG A 280 -29.68 -24.22 -5.94
C ARG A 280 -29.34 -25.22 -4.84
N GLY A 281 -29.74 -24.89 -3.62
CA GLY A 281 -29.64 -25.76 -2.47
C GLY A 281 -30.67 -26.90 -2.51
N ASP A 282 -30.51 -27.83 -1.60
CA ASP A 282 -31.38 -29.00 -1.40
C ASP A 282 -32.53 -28.75 -0.43
N GLY A 283 -32.61 -27.55 0.16
CA GLY A 283 -33.59 -27.18 1.17
C GLY A 283 -33.30 -27.74 2.56
N VAL A 284 -32.17 -28.41 2.76
CA VAL A 284 -31.81 -29.01 4.06
C VAL A 284 -31.05 -28.00 4.90
N THR A 285 -31.57 -27.72 6.09
CA THR A 285 -30.86 -26.89 7.06
C THR A 285 -29.81 -27.70 7.81
N SER A 286 -28.58 -27.19 7.81
CA SER A 286 -27.42 -27.74 8.49
C SER A 286 -27.40 -27.36 9.98
N SER A 287 -26.79 -28.21 10.80
CA SER A 287 -26.53 -27.94 12.22
C SER A 287 -25.60 -26.74 12.44
N SER A 288 -24.82 -26.35 11.43
CA SER A 288 -23.89 -25.21 11.50
C SER A 288 -24.56 -23.85 11.26
N LEU A 289 -25.87 -23.80 10.99
CA LEU A 289 -26.59 -22.55 10.71
C LEU A 289 -26.45 -21.51 11.83
N ALA A 290 -26.51 -21.95 13.09
CA ALA A 290 -26.38 -21.06 14.24
C ALA A 290 -24.99 -20.40 14.31
N ALA A 291 -23.93 -21.16 14.04
CA ALA A 291 -22.57 -20.65 13.98
C ALA A 291 -22.40 -19.67 12.81
N ALA A 292 -22.90 -20.02 11.62
CA ALA A 292 -22.85 -19.14 10.46
C ALA A 292 -23.61 -17.81 10.69
N ALA A 293 -24.73 -17.85 11.42
CA ALA A 293 -25.47 -16.66 11.82
C ALA A 293 -24.66 -15.78 12.80
N ALA A 294 -24.00 -16.38 13.79
CA ALA A 294 -23.16 -15.65 14.74
C ALA A 294 -21.96 -14.99 14.05
N ASP A 295 -21.27 -15.71 13.16
CA ASP A 295 -20.14 -15.19 12.38
C ASP A 295 -20.56 -13.98 11.53
N LEU A 296 -21.67 -14.12 10.79
CA LEU A 296 -22.20 -13.04 9.97
C LEU A 296 -22.61 -11.83 10.83
N GLN A 297 -23.27 -12.05 11.97
CA GLN A 297 -23.68 -10.97 12.86
C GLN A 297 -22.47 -10.21 13.43
N ALA A 298 -21.39 -10.90 13.78
CA ALA A 298 -20.17 -10.25 14.26
C ALA A 298 -19.54 -9.35 13.18
N LEU A 299 -19.45 -9.85 11.94
CA LEU A 299 -18.92 -9.07 10.81
C LEU A 299 -19.79 -7.85 10.48
N LEU A 300 -21.11 -7.99 10.54
CA LEU A 300 -22.04 -6.88 10.34
C LEU A 300 -21.94 -5.83 11.46
N ASN A 301 -21.78 -6.27 12.72
CA ASN A 301 -21.57 -5.37 13.85
C ASN A 301 -20.28 -4.55 13.73
N GLU A 302 -19.21 -5.16 13.25
CA GLU A 302 -17.94 -4.47 12.99
C GLU A 302 -18.08 -3.44 11.87
N THR A 303 -18.76 -3.78 10.77
CA THR A 303 -19.07 -2.79 9.71
C THR A 303 -19.89 -1.63 10.29
N ALA A 304 -20.93 -1.92 11.07
CA ALA A 304 -21.76 -0.89 11.71
C ALA A 304 -20.94 0.01 12.64
N ALA A 305 -20.01 -0.57 13.41
CA ALA A 305 -19.12 0.19 14.29
C ALA A 305 -18.20 1.11 13.48
N TYR A 306 -17.58 0.60 12.41
CA TYR A 306 -16.73 1.40 11.54
C TYR A 306 -17.52 2.53 10.86
N ARG A 307 -18.74 2.30 10.36
CA ARG A 307 -19.55 3.36 9.75
C ARG A 307 -19.98 4.43 10.74
N ARG A 308 -20.32 4.06 11.98
CA ARG A 308 -20.58 5.05 13.05
C ARG A 308 -19.35 5.88 13.36
N PHE A 309 -18.17 5.26 13.39
CA PHE A 309 -16.89 5.97 13.51
C PHE A 309 -16.68 6.91 12.32
N PHE A 310 -16.79 6.41 11.09
CA PHE A 310 -16.64 7.19 9.86
C PHE A 310 -17.61 8.37 9.77
N ALA A 311 -18.82 8.27 10.33
CA ALA A 311 -19.79 9.35 10.31
C ALA A 311 -19.45 10.50 11.29
N ARG A 312 -18.66 10.24 12.34
CA ARG A 312 -18.45 11.18 13.46
C ARG A 312 -17.01 11.64 13.65
N ALA A 313 -16.05 10.84 13.19
CA ALA A 313 -14.64 11.09 13.45
C ALA A 313 -14.12 12.26 12.61
N GLU A 314 -13.15 13.00 13.13
CA GLU A 314 -12.48 14.07 12.38
C GLU A 314 -11.84 13.50 11.10
N PRO A 315 -11.90 14.19 9.95
CA PRO A 315 -11.36 13.65 8.70
C PRO A 315 -9.90 13.20 8.78
N ALA A 316 -9.07 13.91 9.55
CA ALA A 316 -7.66 13.55 9.80
C ALA A 316 -7.46 12.22 10.53
N SER A 317 -8.47 11.73 11.25
CA SER A 317 -8.43 10.40 11.90
C SER A 317 -8.86 9.26 10.95
N ILE A 318 -9.49 9.60 9.83
CA ILE A 318 -10.02 8.66 8.84
C ILE A 318 -9.04 8.53 7.66
N LEU A 319 -8.51 9.66 7.18
CA LEU A 319 -7.69 9.76 5.98
C LEU A 319 -6.20 9.99 6.34
N PRO A 320 -5.26 9.29 5.69
CA PRO A 320 -3.83 9.53 5.87
C PRO A 320 -3.42 10.88 5.26
N GLY A 321 -2.38 11.52 5.82
CA GLY A 321 -1.73 12.68 5.19
C GLY A 321 -2.53 13.99 5.21
N VAL A 322 -3.62 14.08 5.98
CA VAL A 322 -4.38 15.32 6.17
C VAL A 322 -3.61 16.25 7.10
N LYS A 323 -3.16 17.42 6.60
CA LYS A 323 -2.57 18.45 7.46
C LYS A 323 -3.65 19.03 8.37
N THR A 324 -3.61 18.70 9.66
CA THR A 324 -4.45 19.36 10.67
C THR A 324 -3.98 20.80 10.82
N HIS A 325 -4.66 21.73 10.18
CA HIS A 325 -4.52 23.13 10.53
C HIS A 325 -5.18 23.32 11.89
N GLY A 326 -4.35 23.32 12.94
CA GLY A 326 -4.76 23.70 14.28
C GLY A 326 -5.45 25.06 14.21
N ARG A 327 -6.60 25.15 14.87
CA ARG A 327 -7.30 26.41 15.12
C ARG A 327 -6.38 27.43 15.78
#